data_AF-A0AAJ1ZNW0-F1
#
_entry.id   AF-A0AAJ1ZNW0-F1
#
_cell.length_a   1.000
_cell.length_b   1.000
_cell.length_c   1.000
_cell.angle_alpha   90.00
_cell.angle_beta   90.00
_cell.angle_gamma   90.00
#
_symmetry.space_group_name_H-M   'P 1'
#
loop_
_entity.id
_entity.type
_entity.pdbx_description
1 polymer ?
#
loop_
_entity_poly.entity_id
_entity_poly.type
_entity_poly.pdbx_seq_one_letter_code
_entity_poly.pdbx_strand_id
1 'polypeptide(L)'
;MTPASELALDREAIARLGEVQAHAQLQAFARSTKIRIDRNEWRMLLCGTDLAHHDADPYLRENADALPVPVRLEDHAEFHCSLPDYDLCLEDSWSGYFVARHVTTHASTEPLVFVHLDDHTDMMSTLLTLAPDGLRDPSSGARFDPGQPDDWSSAIRSGTIGIGSFVTALYYLRQPVHVVHLDHVTRSLYERYPVTRRSFACPLLRHARFAAIHKRTRASSDQLGTYAHGCDPARLLRAMPAGRLIVHIDLDYFINDYNGNAGATPASTVEQMRARAGESMQTFFDEITRTGRTVERWIIATSPGFCSARHWNWLLDEIRRHIVTMKDRFSDTPFASDQSIR
;
A
#
# COMPACT_ATOMS: atom_id res chain seq x y z
N MET A 1 -2.16 33.30 20.16
CA MET A 1 -1.74 31.95 20.60
C MET A 1 -1.29 31.20 19.37
N THR A 2 -0.02 30.80 19.30
CA THR A 2 0.43 29.83 18.30
C THR A 2 -0.40 28.56 18.49
N PRO A 3 -0.99 27.98 17.43
CA PRO A 3 -1.70 26.71 17.57
C PRO A 3 -0.75 25.70 18.21
N ALA A 4 -1.21 25.02 19.25
CA ALA A 4 -0.45 23.93 19.84
C ALA A 4 -0.15 22.91 18.72
N SER A 5 1.10 22.45 18.64
CA SER A 5 1.50 21.42 17.67
C SER A 5 0.54 20.24 17.74
N GLU A 6 0.11 19.71 16.61
CA GLU A 6 -0.82 18.56 16.56
C GLU A 6 -0.21 17.32 17.22
N LEU A 7 1.12 17.22 17.25
CA LEU A 7 1.88 16.18 17.93
C LEU A 7 2.24 16.52 19.38
N ALA A 8 1.67 17.58 19.96
CA ALA A 8 1.88 17.93 21.36
C ALA A 8 1.34 16.82 22.28
N LEU A 9 2.19 16.41 23.22
CA LEU A 9 1.89 15.35 24.16
C LEU A 9 1.12 15.86 25.37
N ASP A 10 0.18 15.05 25.86
CA ASP A 10 -0.47 15.31 27.14
C ASP A 10 0.47 14.99 28.31
N ARG A 11 1.07 16.04 28.87
CA ARG A 11 2.05 15.94 29.97
C ARG A 11 1.49 15.25 31.21
N GLU A 12 0.23 15.49 31.55
CA GLU A 12 -0.40 14.87 32.72
C GLU A 12 -0.64 13.39 32.49
N ALA A 13 -1.09 13.02 31.28
CA ALA A 13 -1.26 11.63 30.91
C ALA A 13 0.08 10.87 30.92
N ILE A 14 1.14 11.47 30.40
CA ILE A 14 2.49 10.88 30.44
C ILE A 14 2.99 10.75 31.88
N ALA A 15 2.82 11.79 32.72
CA ALA A 15 3.24 11.74 34.11
C ALA A 15 2.54 10.61 34.90
N ARG A 16 1.27 10.32 34.59
CA ARG A 16 0.53 9.19 35.18
C ARG A 16 0.97 7.82 34.69
N LEU A 17 1.29 7.68 33.40
CA LEU A 17 1.69 6.40 32.80
C LEU A 17 3.16 6.05 33.04
N GLY A 18 4.02 7.06 33.19
CA GLY A 18 5.46 6.91 33.08
C GLY A 18 5.92 6.85 31.62
N GLU A 19 7.16 7.30 31.40
CA GLU A 19 7.68 7.53 30.05
C GLU A 19 7.82 6.27 29.21
N VAL A 20 8.28 5.16 29.80
CA VAL A 20 8.45 3.88 29.10
C VAL A 20 7.10 3.37 28.57
N GLN A 21 6.06 3.43 29.39
CA GLN A 21 4.72 2.98 29.00
C GLN A 21 4.09 3.95 27.99
N ALA A 22 4.28 5.26 28.17
CA ALA A 22 3.83 6.26 27.19
C ALA A 22 4.49 6.05 25.82
N HIS A 23 5.81 5.83 25.79
CA HIS A 23 6.53 5.52 24.55
C HIS A 23 6.00 4.25 23.90
N ALA A 24 5.81 3.17 24.66
CA ALA A 24 5.25 1.93 24.13
C ALA A 24 3.84 2.12 23.54
N GLN A 25 2.98 2.90 24.19
CA GLN A 25 1.65 3.22 23.66
C GLN A 25 1.71 4.08 22.39
N LEU A 26 2.60 5.07 22.34
CA LEU A 26 2.80 5.90 21.16
C LEU A 26 3.38 5.09 19.99
N GLN A 27 4.33 4.19 20.24
CA GLN A 27 4.88 3.30 19.21
C GLN A 27 3.82 2.33 18.70
N ALA A 28 3.04 1.73 19.60
CA ALA A 28 1.92 0.86 19.21
C ALA A 28 0.86 1.63 18.40
N PHE A 29 0.69 2.93 18.67
CA PHE A 29 -0.16 3.83 17.88
C PHE A 29 0.45 4.15 16.52
N ALA A 30 1.75 4.46 16.45
CA ALA A 30 2.48 4.83 15.24
C ALA A 30 2.81 3.64 14.31
N ARG A 31 2.68 2.40 14.81
CA ARG A 31 2.85 1.15 14.05
C ARG A 31 4.21 1.09 13.35
N SER A 32 4.22 1.12 12.01
CA SER A 32 5.40 1.02 11.15
C SER A 32 6.19 2.32 11.02
N THR A 33 5.97 3.28 11.92
CA THR A 33 6.68 4.56 11.95
C THR A 33 7.56 4.64 13.19
N LYS A 34 8.83 4.96 13.00
CA LYS A 34 9.76 5.24 14.11
C LYS A 34 9.35 6.54 14.78
N ILE A 35 9.27 6.55 16.10
CA ILE A 35 8.96 7.76 16.85
C ILE A 35 10.04 8.11 17.88
N ARG A 36 10.06 9.37 18.29
CA ARG A 36 10.82 9.85 19.44
C ARG A 36 9.99 10.83 20.25
N ILE A 37 10.24 10.90 21.56
CA ILE A 37 9.69 11.94 22.42
C ILE A 37 10.72 13.08 22.54
N ASP A 38 10.32 14.29 22.17
CA ASP A 38 11.07 15.50 22.48
C ASP A 38 10.64 16.03 23.86
N ARG A 39 11.52 15.88 24.86
CA ARG A 39 11.24 16.27 26.24
C ARG A 39 11.27 17.79 26.47
N ASN A 40 11.93 18.55 25.61
CA ASN A 40 12.01 19.99 25.76
C ASN A 40 10.68 20.62 25.34
N GLU A 41 10.14 20.15 24.22
CA GLU A 41 8.89 20.66 23.66
C GLU A 41 7.65 19.85 24.10
N TRP A 42 7.85 18.67 24.68
CA TRP A 42 6.80 17.69 24.99
C TRP A 42 5.93 17.38 23.77
N ARG A 43 6.57 16.88 22.71
CA ARG A 43 5.92 16.45 21.47
C ARG A 43 6.42 15.09 21.01
N MET A 44 5.57 14.40 20.27
CA MET A 44 5.97 13.24 19.48
C MET A 44 6.66 13.72 18.20
N LEU A 45 7.79 13.12 17.88
CA LEU A 45 8.48 13.30 16.61
C LEU A 45 8.31 12.03 15.79
N LEU A 46 7.97 12.19 14.52
CA LEU A 46 7.98 11.12 13.54
C LEU A 46 9.37 11.09 12.90
N CYS A 47 9.97 9.90 12.84
CA CYS A 47 11.34 9.69 12.41
C CYS A 47 11.42 8.81 11.15
N GLY A 48 10.36 8.82 10.32
CA GLY A 48 10.26 8.02 9.11
C GLY A 48 9.85 6.57 9.34
N THR A 49 9.83 5.81 8.25
CA THR A 49 9.41 4.40 8.21
C THR A 49 10.32 3.50 9.05
N ASP A 50 9.71 2.53 9.73
CA ASP A 50 10.41 1.47 10.43
C ASP A 50 10.72 0.27 9.53
N LEU A 51 12.01 0.12 9.21
CA LEU A 51 12.55 -0.95 8.37
C LEU A 51 13.07 -2.15 9.18
N ALA A 52 12.76 -2.24 10.48
CA ALA A 52 13.25 -3.36 11.31
C ALA A 52 12.86 -4.75 10.77
N HIS A 53 11.78 -4.83 10.00
CA HIS A 53 11.34 -6.07 9.36
C HIS A 53 12.34 -6.57 8.29
N HIS A 54 13.18 -5.70 7.71
CA HIS A 54 14.22 -6.08 6.73
C HIS A 54 15.22 -7.07 7.31
N ASP A 55 15.48 -7.00 8.62
CA ASP A 55 16.41 -7.88 9.32
C ASP A 55 15.95 -9.35 9.31
N ALA A 56 14.70 -9.62 8.92
CA ALA A 56 14.20 -10.98 8.75
C ALA A 56 14.77 -11.70 7.53
N ASP A 57 15.23 -10.98 6.50
CA ASP A 57 15.77 -11.58 5.28
C ASP A 57 17.30 -11.56 5.24
N PRO A 58 17.98 -12.68 5.52
CA PRO A 58 19.44 -12.75 5.48
C PRO A 58 20.02 -12.59 4.07
N TYR A 59 19.20 -12.75 3.03
CA TYR A 59 19.62 -12.68 1.63
C TYR A 59 19.47 -11.29 1.02
N LEU A 60 18.86 -10.36 1.75
CA LEU A 60 18.51 -9.03 1.28
C LEU A 60 19.71 -8.31 0.66
N ARG A 61 20.83 -8.24 1.39
CA ARG A 61 22.04 -7.54 0.94
C ARG A 61 22.64 -8.15 -0.33
N GLU A 62 22.62 -9.46 -0.46
CA GLU A 62 23.25 -10.17 -1.59
C GLU A 62 22.42 -10.07 -2.88
N ASN A 63 21.11 -9.86 -2.75
CA ASN A 63 20.17 -9.93 -3.88
C ASN A 63 19.58 -8.57 -4.28
N ALA A 64 19.65 -7.54 -3.42
CA ALA A 64 19.22 -6.18 -3.77
C ALA A 64 20.01 -5.59 -4.96
N ASP A 65 21.31 -5.90 -5.06
CA ASP A 65 22.16 -5.49 -6.19
C ASP A 65 21.77 -6.19 -7.51
N ALA A 66 21.04 -7.31 -7.43
CA ALA A 66 20.64 -8.10 -8.58
C ALA A 66 19.26 -7.71 -9.14
N LEU A 67 18.57 -6.75 -8.53
CA LEU A 67 17.33 -6.20 -9.07
C LEU A 67 17.55 -5.55 -10.45
N PRO A 68 16.49 -5.34 -11.25
CA PRO A 68 16.60 -4.69 -12.57
C PRO A 68 17.30 -3.32 -12.54
N VAL A 69 17.24 -2.65 -11.38
CA VAL A 69 18.03 -1.47 -11.05
C VAL A 69 18.77 -1.79 -9.75
N PRO A 70 20.12 -1.75 -9.70
CA PRO A 70 20.86 -2.01 -8.48
C PRO A 70 20.47 -1.05 -7.35
N VAL A 71 20.26 -1.59 -6.15
CA VAL A 71 19.82 -0.82 -4.98
C VAL A 71 20.83 -0.96 -3.87
N ARG A 72 21.35 0.16 -3.40
CA ARG A 72 22.25 0.17 -2.23
C ARG A 72 21.45 0.11 -0.95
N LEU A 73 22.04 -0.44 0.09
CA LEU A 73 21.41 -0.59 1.41
C LEU A 73 20.86 0.74 1.96
N GLU A 74 21.60 1.84 1.79
CA GLU A 74 21.18 3.18 2.22
C GLU A 74 19.93 3.70 1.48
N ASP A 75 19.65 3.18 0.29
CA ASP A 75 18.53 3.62 -0.54
C ASP A 75 17.28 2.78 -0.33
N HIS A 76 17.32 1.72 0.51
CA HIS A 76 16.20 0.77 0.62
C HIS A 76 14.86 1.45 0.97
N ALA A 77 14.90 2.39 1.92
CA ALA A 77 13.70 3.13 2.36
C ALA A 77 13.06 3.94 1.22
N GLU A 78 13.90 4.43 0.31
CA GLU A 78 13.56 5.39 -0.73
C GLU A 78 13.44 4.73 -2.11
N PHE A 79 13.76 3.45 -2.25
CA PHE A 79 13.84 2.83 -3.55
C PHE A 79 12.46 2.67 -4.18
N HIS A 80 12.28 3.39 -5.29
CA HIS A 80 11.16 3.26 -6.21
C HIS A 80 11.62 3.67 -7.61
N CYS A 81 11.21 2.94 -8.65
CA CYS A 81 11.52 3.26 -10.03
C CYS A 81 10.40 2.85 -10.99
N SER A 82 10.37 3.46 -12.17
CA SER A 82 9.44 3.09 -13.25
C SER A 82 10.20 2.31 -14.32
N LEU A 83 9.77 1.07 -14.57
CA LEU A 83 10.22 0.27 -15.69
C LEU A 83 9.18 0.31 -16.82
N PRO A 84 9.52 -0.13 -18.06
CA PRO A 84 8.58 -0.09 -19.18
C PRO A 84 7.26 -0.82 -18.89
N ASP A 85 7.34 -1.97 -18.23
CA ASP A 85 6.19 -2.85 -18.03
C ASP A 85 5.43 -2.62 -16.71
N TYR A 86 6.15 -2.25 -15.66
CA TYR A 86 5.63 -2.08 -14.30
C TYR A 86 6.44 -1.05 -13.52
N ASP A 87 5.88 -0.52 -12.44
CA ASP A 87 6.58 0.25 -11.42
C ASP A 87 7.10 -0.68 -10.32
N LEU A 88 8.28 -0.41 -9.77
CA LEU A 88 8.94 -1.26 -8.78
C LEU A 88 9.32 -0.43 -7.54
N CYS A 89 9.06 -0.94 -6.35
CA CYS A 89 9.53 -0.38 -5.08
C CYS A 89 9.96 -1.48 -4.11
N LEU A 90 10.79 -1.13 -3.12
CA LEU A 90 11.05 -2.05 -2.01
C LEU A 90 9.91 -1.98 -0.98
N GLU A 91 9.56 -0.77 -0.53
CA GLU A 91 8.47 -0.55 0.42
C GLU A 91 7.14 -0.25 -0.27
N ASP A 92 6.09 -0.98 0.12
CA ASP A 92 4.70 -0.86 -0.38
C ASP A 92 4.10 0.52 -0.24
N SER A 93 4.59 1.31 0.72
CA SER A 93 4.15 2.69 0.86
C SER A 93 4.35 3.53 -0.41
N TRP A 94 5.36 3.21 -1.25
CA TRP A 94 5.60 3.86 -2.54
C TRP A 94 4.59 3.48 -3.62
N SER A 95 3.78 2.45 -3.43
CA SER A 95 2.70 2.12 -4.36
C SER A 95 1.69 3.26 -4.51
N GLY A 96 1.42 4.00 -3.44
CA GLY A 96 0.60 5.21 -3.48
C GLY A 96 1.20 6.34 -4.34
N TYR A 97 2.53 6.49 -4.33
CA TYR A 97 3.23 7.44 -5.20
C TYR A 97 3.00 7.12 -6.68
N PHE A 98 3.11 5.85 -7.06
CA PHE A 98 2.85 5.44 -8.45
C PHE A 98 1.39 5.63 -8.85
N VAL A 99 0.44 5.28 -7.98
CA VAL A 99 -0.98 5.58 -8.23
C VAL A 99 -1.20 7.07 -8.44
N ALA A 100 -0.62 7.94 -7.60
CA ALA A 100 -0.73 9.38 -7.75
C ALA A 100 -0.17 9.88 -9.09
N ARG A 101 0.96 9.33 -9.57
CA ARG A 101 1.52 9.67 -10.88
C ARG A 101 0.55 9.33 -12.02
N HIS A 102 -0.09 8.15 -11.98
CA HIS A 102 -1.03 7.72 -13.01
C HIS A 102 -2.38 8.46 -12.96
N VAL A 103 -2.81 8.85 -11.77
CA VAL A 103 -4.00 9.69 -11.61
C VAL A 103 -3.73 11.12 -12.07
N THR A 104 -2.56 11.69 -11.80
CA THR A 104 -2.21 13.06 -12.21
C THR A 104 -2.13 13.22 -13.72
N THR A 105 -1.54 12.24 -14.42
CA THR A 105 -1.40 12.27 -15.88
C THR A 105 -2.73 12.17 -16.62
N HIS A 106 -3.76 11.64 -15.96
CA HIS A 106 -5.09 11.44 -16.50
C HIS A 106 -6.11 12.07 -15.56
N ALA A 107 -6.32 13.38 -15.69
CA ALA A 107 -7.31 14.14 -14.94
C ALA A 107 -8.73 13.66 -15.28
N SER A 108 -9.12 12.52 -14.70
CA SER A 108 -10.38 11.84 -14.88
C SER A 108 -11.09 11.72 -13.54
N THR A 109 -12.41 11.90 -13.57
CA THR A 109 -13.29 11.66 -12.42
C THR A 109 -13.79 10.21 -12.37
N GLU A 110 -13.37 9.36 -13.32
CA GLU A 110 -13.74 7.95 -13.33
C GLU A 110 -13.25 7.25 -12.06
N PRO A 111 -14.05 6.31 -11.50
CA PRO A 111 -13.62 5.52 -10.36
C PRO A 111 -12.30 4.80 -10.62
N LEU A 112 -11.45 4.76 -9.61
CA LEU A 112 -10.24 3.92 -9.61
C LEU A 112 -10.59 2.54 -9.07
N VAL A 113 -10.23 1.50 -9.79
CA VAL A 113 -10.20 0.11 -9.33
C VAL A 113 -8.75 -0.27 -9.06
N PHE A 114 -8.45 -0.52 -7.80
CA PHE A 114 -7.14 -0.90 -7.32
C PHE A 114 -7.18 -2.38 -6.92
N VAL A 115 -6.67 -3.24 -7.78
CA VAL A 115 -6.52 -4.67 -7.46
C VAL A 115 -5.24 -4.82 -6.64
N HIS A 116 -5.35 -5.35 -5.43
CA HIS A 116 -4.28 -5.46 -4.45
C HIS A 116 -4.07 -6.93 -4.15
N LEU A 117 -2.90 -7.47 -4.53
CA LEU A 117 -2.48 -8.83 -4.20
C LEU A 117 -1.50 -8.70 -3.05
N ASP A 118 -1.94 -9.12 -1.86
CA ASP A 118 -1.21 -8.96 -0.59
C ASP A 118 -1.83 -9.91 0.44
N ASP A 119 -1.09 -10.28 1.48
CA ASP A 119 -1.68 -10.98 2.64
C ASP A 119 -2.25 -9.99 3.68
N HIS A 120 -1.88 -8.72 3.57
CA HIS A 120 -2.24 -7.63 4.46
C HIS A 120 -3.22 -6.67 3.78
N THR A 121 -3.97 -5.93 4.58
CA THR A 121 -4.97 -4.99 4.02
C THR A 121 -4.39 -3.62 3.67
N ASP A 122 -3.29 -3.24 4.33
CA ASP A 122 -2.68 -1.90 4.30
C ASP A 122 -3.62 -0.71 4.52
N MET A 123 -4.69 -0.99 5.27
CA MET A 123 -5.77 -0.06 5.60
C MET A 123 -5.73 0.37 7.09
N MET A 124 -4.57 0.34 7.73
CA MET A 124 -4.41 0.97 9.05
C MET A 124 -4.66 2.48 8.95
N SER A 125 -4.89 3.12 10.09
CA SER A 125 -5.00 4.59 10.13
C SER A 125 -3.65 5.21 9.76
N THR A 126 -3.68 6.30 8.99
CA THR A 126 -2.49 7.11 8.71
C THR A 126 -2.14 7.95 9.95
N LEU A 127 -0.96 8.57 9.94
CA LEU A 127 -0.63 9.65 10.89
C LEU A 127 -0.81 11.06 10.26
N LEU A 128 -1.46 11.15 9.10
CA LEU A 128 -1.93 12.43 8.57
C LEU A 128 -3.09 12.96 9.43
N THR A 129 -3.07 14.26 9.71
CA THR A 129 -4.13 14.92 10.48
C THR A 129 -5.23 15.46 9.59
N LEU A 130 -6.45 15.48 10.13
CA LEU A 130 -7.61 16.09 9.48
C LEU A 130 -7.65 17.59 9.76
N ALA A 131 -7.54 18.39 8.71
CA ALA A 131 -7.69 19.84 8.74
C ALA A 131 -8.92 20.30 7.93
N PRO A 132 -9.42 21.53 8.14
CA PRO A 132 -10.56 22.04 7.38
C PRO A 132 -10.36 22.05 5.85
N ASP A 133 -9.12 22.16 5.40
CA ASP A 133 -8.71 22.23 3.99
C ASP A 133 -8.16 20.91 3.41
N GLY A 134 -8.25 19.81 4.17
CA GLY A 134 -7.85 18.48 3.73
C GLY A 134 -6.94 17.76 4.72
N LEU A 135 -6.11 16.87 4.20
CA LEU A 135 -5.12 16.15 4.99
C LEU A 135 -3.87 17.00 5.18
N ARG A 136 -3.21 16.86 6.32
CA ARG A 136 -1.93 17.50 6.62
C ARG A 136 -0.94 16.53 7.22
N ASP A 137 0.33 16.75 6.92
CA ASP A 137 1.43 16.13 7.64
C ASP A 137 1.65 16.94 8.94
N PRO A 138 1.40 16.36 10.13
CA PRO A 138 1.52 17.08 11.40
C PRO A 138 2.96 17.37 11.81
N SER A 139 3.97 16.78 11.16
CA SER A 139 5.38 17.05 11.43
C SER A 139 5.88 18.34 10.76
N SER A 140 5.36 18.65 9.56
CA SER A 140 5.75 19.82 8.76
C SER A 140 4.65 20.88 8.66
N GLY A 141 3.40 20.51 8.92
CA GLY A 141 2.20 21.32 8.69
C GLY A 141 1.78 21.40 7.21
N ALA A 142 2.51 20.74 6.32
CA ALA A 142 2.23 20.73 4.88
C ALA A 142 0.90 20.03 4.57
N ARG A 143 0.21 20.50 3.53
CA ARG A 143 -0.98 19.83 3.00
C ARG A 143 -0.55 18.54 2.29
N PHE A 144 -1.37 17.50 2.42
CA PHE A 144 -1.24 16.26 1.68
C PHE A 144 -2.44 16.11 0.74
N ASP A 145 -2.19 16.07 -0.56
CA ASP A 145 -3.13 15.72 -1.61
C ASP A 145 -2.74 14.33 -2.17
N PRO A 146 -3.56 13.28 -1.99
CA PRO A 146 -3.23 11.93 -2.45
C PRO A 146 -3.12 11.82 -3.98
N GLY A 147 -3.58 12.84 -4.71
CA GLY A 147 -3.36 12.95 -6.15
C GLY A 147 -2.02 13.59 -6.52
N GLN A 148 -1.13 13.94 -5.59
CA GLN A 148 0.16 14.59 -5.87
C GLN A 148 1.34 13.69 -5.45
N PRO A 149 2.20 13.23 -6.38
CA PRO A 149 3.32 12.33 -6.06
C PRO A 149 4.32 12.88 -5.04
N ASP A 150 4.61 14.18 -5.07
CA ASP A 150 5.56 14.80 -4.13
C ASP A 150 5.06 14.78 -2.67
N ASP A 151 3.74 14.83 -2.49
CA ASP A 151 3.10 14.74 -1.18
C ASP A 151 3.23 13.32 -0.60
N TRP A 152 3.15 12.27 -1.45
CA TRP A 152 3.46 10.89 -1.05
C TRP A 152 4.91 10.75 -0.61
N SER A 153 5.85 11.26 -1.40
CA SER A 153 7.27 11.18 -1.07
C SER A 153 7.57 11.82 0.28
N SER A 154 6.97 12.99 0.54
CA SER A 154 7.13 13.71 1.81
C SER A 154 6.47 12.98 2.98
N ALA A 155 5.26 12.44 2.78
CA ALA A 155 4.51 11.71 3.81
C ALA A 155 5.16 10.37 4.20
N ILE A 156 5.75 9.66 3.23
CA ILE A 156 6.50 8.42 3.48
C ILE A 156 7.77 8.74 4.29
N ARG A 157 8.53 9.76 3.86
CA ARG A 157 9.75 10.20 4.56
C ARG A 157 9.51 10.63 5.99
N SER A 158 8.41 11.36 6.24
CA SER A 158 8.02 11.75 7.60
C SER A 158 7.51 10.57 8.42
N GLY A 159 7.07 9.48 7.76
CA GLY A 159 6.41 8.33 8.37
C GLY A 159 4.95 8.60 8.68
N THR A 160 4.32 9.59 8.05
CA THR A 160 2.87 9.81 8.19
C THR A 160 2.03 8.84 7.38
N ILE A 161 2.62 8.29 6.32
CA ILE A 161 2.16 7.12 5.58
C ILE A 161 3.28 6.09 5.64
N GLY A 162 2.94 4.86 6.04
CA GLY A 162 3.83 3.71 5.95
C GLY A 162 3.12 2.51 5.31
N ILE A 163 3.84 1.40 5.19
CA ILE A 163 3.40 0.16 4.52
C ILE A 163 1.98 -0.24 4.94
N GLY A 164 1.66 -0.25 6.23
CA GLY A 164 0.35 -0.68 6.70
C GLY A 164 -0.81 0.29 6.46
N SER A 165 -0.59 1.45 5.82
CA SER A 165 -1.59 2.54 5.77
C SER A 165 -1.76 3.21 4.41
N PHE A 166 -0.98 2.84 3.39
CA PHE A 166 -1.01 3.55 2.11
C PHE A 166 -2.35 3.40 1.39
N VAL A 167 -3.01 2.24 1.50
CA VAL A 167 -4.34 2.02 0.93
C VAL A 167 -5.38 2.93 1.58
N THR A 168 -5.26 3.21 2.89
CA THR A 168 -6.10 4.21 3.56
C THR A 168 -5.97 5.60 2.92
N ALA A 169 -4.75 6.03 2.59
CA ALA A 169 -4.51 7.32 1.96
C ALA A 169 -5.09 7.39 0.53
N LEU A 170 -5.12 6.27 -0.22
CA LEU A 170 -5.77 6.21 -1.54
C LEU A 170 -7.26 6.55 -1.48
N TYR A 171 -7.99 6.16 -0.44
CA TYR A 171 -9.41 6.50 -0.28
C TYR A 171 -9.69 8.01 -0.11
N TYR A 172 -8.65 8.82 0.09
CA TYR A 172 -8.78 10.28 0.13
C TYR A 172 -8.60 10.95 -1.24
N LEU A 173 -8.39 10.18 -2.32
CA LEU A 173 -8.49 10.66 -3.70
C LEU A 173 -9.86 11.32 -3.96
N ARG A 174 -9.91 12.16 -5.00
CA ARG A 174 -11.13 12.92 -5.34
C ARG A 174 -12.18 12.06 -6.01
N GLN A 175 -11.76 11.06 -6.79
CA GLN A 175 -12.64 10.06 -7.39
C GLN A 175 -12.92 8.89 -6.44
N PRO A 176 -14.03 8.14 -6.66
CA PRO A 176 -14.27 6.92 -5.89
C PRO A 176 -13.15 5.89 -6.06
N VAL A 177 -12.79 5.21 -4.98
CA VAL A 177 -11.76 4.15 -4.98
C VAL A 177 -12.36 2.80 -4.61
N HIS A 178 -12.18 1.84 -5.50
CA HIS A 178 -12.61 0.46 -5.32
C HIS A 178 -11.40 -0.44 -5.15
N VAL A 179 -11.09 -0.83 -3.91
CA VAL A 179 -10.04 -1.81 -3.62
C VAL A 179 -10.60 -3.21 -3.77
N VAL A 180 -9.89 -4.04 -4.52
CA VAL A 180 -10.20 -5.44 -4.80
C VAL A 180 -9.01 -6.26 -4.31
N HIS A 181 -9.11 -6.77 -3.09
CA HIS A 181 -8.00 -7.38 -2.37
C HIS A 181 -8.04 -8.91 -2.49
N LEU A 182 -7.02 -9.49 -3.13
CA LEU A 182 -6.78 -10.92 -3.13
C LEU A 182 -5.84 -11.27 -1.98
N ASP A 183 -6.31 -12.09 -1.05
CA ASP A 183 -5.58 -12.54 0.15
C ASP A 183 -5.53 -14.08 0.26
N HIS A 184 -4.64 -14.61 1.11
CA HIS A 184 -4.56 -16.06 1.42
C HIS A 184 -5.42 -16.51 2.59
N VAL A 185 -6.37 -15.71 3.08
CA VAL A 185 -7.20 -16.09 4.23
C VAL A 185 -8.15 -17.21 3.81
N THR A 186 -7.72 -18.46 4.05
CA THR A 186 -8.50 -19.65 3.71
C THR A 186 -9.89 -19.57 4.35
N ARG A 187 -10.94 -19.72 3.54
CA ARG A 187 -12.38 -19.56 3.89
C ARG A 187 -12.89 -18.12 3.99
N SER A 188 -12.13 -17.11 3.54
CA SER A 188 -12.68 -15.79 3.29
C SER A 188 -13.85 -15.93 2.30
N LEU A 189 -15.07 -15.67 2.78
CA LEU A 189 -16.21 -15.47 1.88
C LEU A 189 -15.94 -14.18 1.12
N TYR A 190 -16.25 -14.15 -0.18
CA TYR A 190 -16.30 -12.89 -0.91
C TYR A 190 -17.21 -11.92 -0.14
N GLU A 191 -16.63 -10.83 0.32
CA GLU A 191 -17.33 -9.78 1.04
C GLU A 191 -17.00 -8.44 0.43
N ARG A 192 -18.00 -7.55 0.41
CA ARG A 192 -17.87 -6.20 -0.13
C ARG A 192 -18.44 -5.19 0.85
N TYR A 193 -17.64 -4.19 1.14
CA TYR A 193 -17.93 -3.16 2.12
C TYR A 193 -17.88 -1.77 1.47
N PRO A 194 -18.93 -0.94 1.62
CA PRO A 194 -18.81 0.50 1.47
C PRO A 194 -17.75 1.07 2.42
N VAL A 195 -16.91 1.96 1.92
CA VAL A 195 -15.86 2.61 2.72
C VAL A 195 -16.22 4.07 2.96
N THR A 196 -16.06 4.54 4.18
CA THR A 196 -16.35 5.93 4.61
C THR A 196 -15.17 6.51 5.37
N ARG A 197 -15.09 7.85 5.43
CA ARG A 197 -14.06 8.54 6.24
C ARG A 197 -14.29 8.26 7.72
N ARG A 198 -13.19 8.11 8.45
CA ARG A 198 -13.19 8.07 9.90
C ARG A 198 -12.02 8.87 10.43
N SER A 199 -12.12 9.31 11.67
CA SER A 199 -10.98 9.82 12.42
C SER A 199 -10.64 8.87 13.55
N PHE A 200 -9.36 8.69 13.82
CA PHE A 200 -8.88 8.05 15.03
C PHE A 200 -8.15 9.07 15.93
N ALA A 201 -8.13 8.82 17.23
CA ALA A 201 -7.53 9.71 18.22
C ALA A 201 -6.65 8.92 19.18
N CYS A 202 -5.46 9.44 19.46
CA CYS A 202 -4.59 8.92 20.49
C CYS A 202 -4.79 9.73 21.78
N PRO A 203 -5.10 9.10 22.93
CA PRO A 203 -5.27 9.83 24.20
C PRO A 203 -4.05 10.67 24.61
N LEU A 204 -2.86 10.27 24.17
CA LEU A 204 -1.60 10.99 24.43
C LEU A 204 -1.39 12.19 23.50
N LEU A 205 -2.19 12.34 22.45
CA LEU A 205 -2.14 13.40 21.43
C LEU A 205 -3.50 14.10 21.33
N ARG A 206 -3.90 14.78 22.42
CA ARG A 206 -5.28 15.27 22.62
C ARG A 206 -5.82 16.19 21.53
N HIS A 207 -4.94 16.91 20.84
CA HIS A 207 -5.31 17.90 19.82
C HIS A 207 -5.36 17.34 18.41
N ALA A 208 -4.84 16.13 18.17
CA ALA A 208 -4.84 15.52 16.84
C ALA A 208 -6.05 14.62 16.61
N ARG A 209 -6.51 14.62 15.37
CA ARG A 209 -7.43 13.64 14.80
C ARG A 209 -6.79 13.13 13.51
N PHE A 210 -6.53 11.83 13.47
CA PHE A 210 -5.79 11.22 12.37
C PHE A 210 -6.73 10.61 11.35
N ALA A 211 -6.36 10.70 10.07
CA ALA A 211 -7.14 10.21 8.96
C ALA A 211 -7.16 8.68 8.94
N ALA A 212 -8.38 8.16 8.95
CA ALA A 212 -8.68 6.74 8.92
C ALA A 212 -9.87 6.48 7.99
N ILE A 213 -10.20 5.21 7.81
CA ILE A 213 -11.38 4.76 7.07
C ILE A 213 -12.17 3.74 7.87
N HIS A 214 -13.41 3.51 7.46
CA HIS A 214 -14.28 2.52 8.06
C HIS A 214 -15.05 1.74 6.99
N LYS A 215 -14.95 0.41 7.07
CA LYS A 215 -15.73 -0.56 6.30
C LYS A 215 -17.12 -0.68 6.94
N ARG A 216 -18.17 -0.23 6.24
CA ARG A 216 -19.56 -0.29 6.69
C ARG A 216 -20.27 -1.51 6.13
N THR A 217 -21.37 -1.91 6.76
CA THR A 217 -22.25 -2.98 6.26
C THR A 217 -23.35 -2.49 5.32
N ARG A 218 -23.55 -1.17 5.22
CA ARG A 218 -24.58 -0.53 4.37
C ARG A 218 -24.01 0.70 3.68
N ALA A 219 -24.47 0.93 2.46
CA ALA A 219 -24.09 2.09 1.66
C ALA A 219 -24.62 3.40 2.27
N SER A 220 -23.93 4.49 1.99
CA SER A 220 -24.26 5.83 2.46
C SER A 220 -23.80 6.89 1.46
N SER A 221 -24.35 8.10 1.55
CA SER A 221 -24.05 9.19 0.61
C SER A 221 -22.62 9.75 0.76
N ASP A 222 -21.95 9.49 1.87
CA ASP A 222 -20.56 9.88 2.16
C ASP A 222 -19.53 8.77 1.81
N GLN A 223 -19.94 7.80 1.00
CA GLN A 223 -19.08 6.68 0.60
C GLN A 223 -17.94 7.13 -0.32
N LEU A 224 -16.71 6.70 0.00
CA LEU A 224 -15.48 6.95 -0.76
C LEU A 224 -15.24 5.92 -1.87
N GLY A 225 -16.01 4.84 -1.86
CA GLY A 225 -15.88 3.71 -2.77
C GLY A 225 -16.07 2.39 -2.02
N THR A 226 -15.42 1.30 -2.44
CA THR A 226 -15.66 -0.02 -1.83
C THR A 226 -14.38 -0.80 -1.59
N TYR A 227 -14.36 -1.59 -0.52
CA TYR A 227 -13.37 -2.62 -0.30
C TYR A 227 -14.03 -3.98 -0.50
N ALA A 228 -13.51 -4.78 -1.44
CA ALA A 228 -13.89 -6.18 -1.61
C ALA A 228 -12.67 -7.06 -1.36
N HIS A 229 -12.86 -8.21 -0.69
CA HIS A 229 -11.77 -9.15 -0.44
C HIS A 229 -12.20 -10.61 -0.64
N GLY A 230 -11.23 -11.48 -0.88
CA GLY A 230 -11.44 -12.92 -1.01
C GLY A 230 -10.22 -13.64 -1.62
N CYS A 231 -10.16 -14.96 -1.42
CA CYS A 231 -9.03 -15.78 -1.86
C CYS A 231 -9.20 -16.46 -3.25
N ASP A 232 -10.29 -16.18 -3.96
CA ASP A 232 -10.59 -16.75 -5.28
C ASP A 232 -10.51 -15.65 -6.36
N PRO A 233 -9.42 -15.60 -7.15
CA PRO A 233 -9.24 -14.63 -8.23
C PRO A 233 -10.41 -14.60 -9.21
N ALA A 234 -10.95 -15.77 -9.56
CA ALA A 234 -12.01 -15.89 -10.55
C ALA A 234 -13.29 -15.21 -10.05
N ARG A 235 -13.67 -15.48 -8.80
CA ARG A 235 -14.87 -14.87 -8.18
C ARG A 235 -14.68 -13.38 -7.94
N LEU A 236 -13.53 -12.97 -7.40
CA LEU A 236 -13.27 -11.59 -7.01
C LEU A 236 -13.16 -10.67 -8.24
N LEU A 237 -12.39 -11.08 -9.25
CA LEU A 237 -12.13 -10.29 -10.46
C LEU A 237 -13.37 -10.13 -11.35
N ARG A 238 -14.23 -11.16 -11.43
CA ARG A 238 -15.54 -11.06 -12.14
C ARG A 238 -16.49 -10.05 -11.52
N ALA A 239 -16.37 -9.80 -10.22
CA ALA A 239 -17.24 -8.89 -9.48
C ALA A 239 -16.69 -7.45 -9.36
N MET A 240 -15.58 -7.15 -10.04
CA MET A 240 -14.97 -5.81 -10.00
C MET A 240 -15.92 -4.75 -10.56
N PRO A 241 -16.02 -3.57 -9.92
CA PRO A 241 -16.74 -2.44 -10.49
C PRO A 241 -16.04 -1.93 -11.75
N ALA A 242 -16.78 -1.15 -12.56
CA ALA A 242 -16.21 -0.41 -13.67
C ALA A 242 -15.27 0.72 -13.18
N GLY A 243 -14.37 1.15 -14.05
CA GLY A 243 -13.42 2.23 -13.77
C GLY A 243 -12.04 1.98 -14.36
N ARG A 244 -11.11 2.87 -14.03
CA ARG A 244 -9.70 2.76 -14.38
C ARG A 244 -9.03 1.67 -13.55
N LEU A 245 -8.19 0.83 -14.15
CA LEU A 245 -7.66 -0.36 -13.48
C LEU A 245 -6.15 -0.22 -13.24
N ILE A 246 -5.76 -0.23 -11.97
CA ILE A 246 -4.37 -0.37 -11.53
C ILE A 246 -4.26 -1.68 -10.75
N VAL A 247 -3.19 -2.43 -11.00
CA VAL A 247 -2.89 -3.66 -10.26
C VAL A 247 -1.62 -3.46 -9.45
N HIS A 248 -1.73 -3.77 -8.17
CA HIS A 248 -0.65 -3.84 -7.20
C HIS A 248 -0.38 -5.28 -6.82
N ILE A 249 0.90 -5.64 -6.78
CA ILE A 249 1.39 -6.94 -6.36
C ILE A 249 2.44 -6.72 -5.28
N ASP A 250 2.13 -7.05 -4.03
CA ASP A 250 3.17 -7.38 -3.06
C ASP A 250 3.68 -8.79 -3.42
N LEU A 251 5.00 -8.95 -3.51
CA LEU A 251 5.61 -10.26 -3.77
C LEU A 251 5.33 -11.27 -2.65
N ASP A 252 5.07 -10.80 -1.42
CA ASP A 252 4.74 -11.67 -0.29
C ASP A 252 3.43 -12.45 -0.50
N TYR A 253 2.50 -11.93 -1.31
CA TYR A 253 1.31 -12.66 -1.75
C TYR A 253 1.72 -13.99 -2.40
N PHE A 254 2.70 -14.00 -3.30
CA PHE A 254 3.10 -15.25 -3.96
C PHE A 254 4.01 -16.11 -3.09
N ILE A 255 4.96 -15.48 -2.37
CA ILE A 255 5.89 -16.18 -1.50
C ILE A 255 6.15 -15.33 -0.25
N ASN A 256 5.59 -15.77 0.87
CA ASN A 256 5.86 -15.22 2.20
C ASN A 256 6.78 -16.16 3.00
N ASP A 257 8.09 -15.85 3.03
CA ASP A 257 9.10 -16.68 3.72
C ASP A 257 9.11 -16.44 5.23
N TYR A 258 8.92 -15.18 5.64
CA TYR A 258 9.26 -14.72 6.99
C TYR A 258 8.13 -13.99 7.71
N ASN A 259 7.17 -13.43 6.96
CA ASN A 259 6.05 -12.65 7.46
C ASN A 259 6.50 -11.50 8.40
N GLY A 260 7.61 -10.84 8.07
CA GLY A 260 8.22 -9.79 8.87
C GLY A 260 8.92 -10.25 10.16
N ASN A 261 9.03 -11.57 10.40
CA ASN A 261 9.56 -12.11 11.65
C ASN A 261 11.01 -12.55 11.53
N ALA A 262 11.91 -11.82 12.18
CA ALA A 262 13.31 -12.20 12.27
C ALA A 262 13.49 -13.58 12.93
N GLY A 263 14.24 -14.46 12.27
CA GLY A 263 14.47 -15.85 12.71
C GLY A 263 13.38 -16.85 12.31
N ALA A 264 12.36 -16.43 11.55
CA ALA A 264 11.43 -17.36 10.93
C ALA A 264 12.16 -18.25 9.90
N THR A 265 11.74 -19.52 9.81
CA THR A 265 12.26 -20.48 8.84
C THR A 265 11.17 -20.80 7.81
N PRO A 266 11.46 -20.71 6.50
CA PRO A 266 10.49 -21.05 5.47
C PRO A 266 9.97 -22.48 5.61
N ALA A 267 8.66 -22.66 5.44
CA ALA A 267 8.00 -23.95 5.65
C ALA A 267 8.22 -24.97 4.51
N SER A 268 8.83 -24.58 3.40
CA SER A 268 9.00 -25.40 2.20
C SER A 268 10.29 -25.03 1.46
N THR A 269 10.73 -25.88 0.53
CA THR A 269 11.92 -25.57 -0.28
C THR A 269 11.65 -24.45 -1.27
N VAL A 270 12.71 -23.82 -1.77
CA VAL A 270 12.61 -22.75 -2.79
C VAL A 270 11.85 -23.25 -4.01
N GLU A 271 12.13 -24.45 -4.49
CA GLU A 271 11.49 -25.05 -5.67
C GLU A 271 9.99 -25.26 -5.45
N GLN A 272 9.60 -25.74 -4.26
CA GLN A 272 8.19 -25.95 -3.92
C GLN A 272 7.42 -24.64 -3.82
N MET A 273 8.03 -23.60 -3.21
CA MET A 273 7.41 -22.28 -3.10
C MET A 273 7.26 -21.64 -4.48
N ARG A 274 8.31 -21.67 -5.31
CA ARG A 274 8.25 -21.15 -6.69
C ARG A 274 7.25 -21.90 -7.56
N ALA A 275 7.13 -23.23 -7.42
CA ALA A 275 6.12 -24.00 -8.15
C ALA A 275 4.69 -23.54 -7.80
N ARG A 276 4.37 -23.39 -6.51
CA ARG A 276 3.06 -22.88 -6.06
C ARG A 276 2.81 -21.45 -6.51
N ALA A 277 3.81 -20.57 -6.38
CA ALA A 277 3.74 -19.20 -6.85
C ALA A 277 3.45 -19.14 -8.36
N GLY A 278 4.08 -20.02 -9.16
CA GLY A 278 3.80 -20.16 -10.60
C GLY A 278 2.34 -20.50 -10.90
N GLU A 279 1.76 -21.45 -10.19
CA GLU A 279 0.34 -21.82 -10.33
C GLU A 279 -0.61 -20.67 -9.94
N SER A 280 -0.31 -19.98 -8.83
CA SER A 280 -1.07 -18.81 -8.37
C SER A 280 -0.99 -17.65 -9.37
N MET A 281 0.21 -17.34 -9.87
CA MET A 281 0.44 -16.33 -10.91
C MET A 281 -0.36 -16.65 -12.16
N GLN A 282 -0.25 -17.88 -12.69
CA GLN A 282 -1.00 -18.32 -13.87
C GLN A 282 -2.51 -18.15 -13.67
N THR A 283 -3.03 -18.57 -12.52
CA THR A 283 -4.45 -18.45 -12.18
C THR A 283 -4.90 -16.98 -12.17
N PHE A 284 -4.16 -16.12 -11.47
CA PHE A 284 -4.46 -14.70 -11.41
C PHE A 284 -4.43 -14.04 -12.80
N PHE A 285 -3.37 -14.27 -13.58
CA PHE A 285 -3.20 -13.66 -14.89
C PHE A 285 -4.23 -14.15 -15.91
N ASP A 286 -4.64 -15.41 -15.86
CA ASP A 286 -5.74 -15.91 -16.68
C ASP A 286 -7.06 -15.22 -16.31
N GLU A 287 -7.37 -15.10 -15.02
CA GLU A 287 -8.62 -14.49 -14.57
C GLU A 287 -8.68 -12.99 -14.85
N ILE A 288 -7.59 -12.23 -14.65
CA ILE A 288 -7.58 -10.81 -15.00
C ILE A 288 -7.65 -10.60 -16.52
N THR A 289 -7.01 -11.45 -17.32
CA THR A 289 -7.13 -11.41 -18.79
C THR A 289 -8.57 -11.65 -19.23
N ARG A 290 -9.28 -12.61 -18.61
CA ARG A 290 -10.70 -12.90 -18.91
C ARG A 290 -11.64 -11.73 -18.63
N THR A 291 -11.25 -10.77 -17.78
CA THR A 291 -12.06 -9.56 -17.57
C THR A 291 -12.13 -8.69 -18.83
N GLY A 292 -11.20 -8.85 -19.77
CA GLY A 292 -11.08 -8.02 -20.97
C GLY A 292 -10.74 -6.55 -20.68
N ARG A 293 -10.38 -6.22 -19.43
CA ARG A 293 -10.07 -4.85 -19.02
C ARG A 293 -8.60 -4.54 -19.25
N THR A 294 -8.32 -3.37 -19.79
CA THR A 294 -6.97 -2.84 -19.87
C THR A 294 -6.48 -2.45 -18.49
N VAL A 295 -5.35 -3.02 -18.06
CA VAL A 295 -4.62 -2.57 -16.88
C VAL A 295 -3.77 -1.37 -17.28
N GLU A 296 -4.04 -0.21 -16.70
CA GLU A 296 -3.31 1.03 -16.98
C GLU A 296 -1.89 0.97 -16.43
N ARG A 297 -1.74 0.40 -15.23
CA ARG A 297 -0.43 0.18 -14.62
C ARG A 297 -0.38 -1.02 -13.70
N TRP A 298 0.78 -1.67 -13.75
CA TRP A 298 1.25 -2.68 -12.80
C TRP A 298 2.26 -2.04 -11.84
N ILE A 299 2.05 -2.23 -10.54
CA ILE A 299 2.95 -1.81 -9.47
C ILE A 299 3.36 -3.08 -8.72
N ILE A 300 4.65 -3.27 -8.51
CA ILE A 300 5.20 -4.40 -7.78
C ILE A 300 6.02 -3.87 -6.61
N ALA A 301 5.71 -4.35 -5.41
CA ALA A 301 6.51 -4.10 -4.23
C ALA A 301 7.16 -5.40 -3.76
N THR A 302 8.43 -5.34 -3.36
CA THR A 302 9.20 -6.56 -3.08
C THR A 302 9.10 -7.05 -1.63
N SER A 303 8.61 -6.20 -0.72
CA SER A 303 8.45 -6.45 0.73
C SER A 303 9.61 -7.19 1.40
N PRO A 304 10.78 -6.53 1.55
CA PRO A 304 11.94 -7.12 2.20
C PRO A 304 11.62 -7.59 3.61
N GLY A 305 12.00 -8.83 3.93
CA GLY A 305 11.67 -9.41 5.23
C GLY A 305 10.28 -10.02 5.34
N PHE A 306 9.46 -9.96 4.29
CA PHE A 306 8.28 -10.81 4.11
C PHE A 306 8.58 -11.84 3.00
N CYS A 307 8.81 -11.36 1.78
CA CYS A 307 9.32 -12.15 0.66
C CYS A 307 10.84 -12.12 0.63
N SER A 308 11.50 -13.29 0.66
CA SER A 308 12.97 -13.31 0.62
C SER A 308 13.51 -12.84 -0.72
N ALA A 309 14.55 -12.00 -0.68
CA ALA A 309 15.20 -11.42 -1.84
C ALA A 309 15.78 -12.45 -2.82
N ARG A 310 16.03 -13.68 -2.36
CA ARG A 310 16.41 -14.82 -3.21
C ARG A 310 15.36 -15.18 -4.26
N HIS A 311 14.11 -14.75 -4.10
CA HIS A 311 13.01 -15.02 -5.05
C HIS A 311 12.71 -13.84 -5.97
N TRP A 312 13.12 -12.62 -5.62
CA TRP A 312 12.68 -11.41 -6.30
C TRP A 312 12.90 -11.43 -7.81
N ASN A 313 14.11 -11.72 -8.27
CA ASN A 313 14.39 -11.74 -9.71
C ASN A 313 13.55 -12.78 -10.45
N TRP A 314 13.38 -13.97 -9.86
CA TRP A 314 12.53 -14.99 -10.46
C TRP A 314 11.07 -14.55 -10.52
N LEU A 315 10.52 -14.00 -9.42
CA LEU A 315 9.15 -13.48 -9.38
C LEU A 315 8.94 -12.35 -10.39
N LEU A 316 9.85 -11.37 -10.42
CA LEU A 316 9.79 -10.23 -11.33
C LEU A 316 9.86 -10.66 -12.79
N ASP A 317 10.73 -11.60 -13.15
CA ASP A 317 10.81 -12.17 -14.48
C ASP A 317 9.55 -12.94 -14.85
N GLU A 318 8.99 -13.72 -13.91
CA GLU A 318 7.77 -14.47 -14.15
C GLU A 318 6.57 -13.55 -14.39
N ILE A 319 6.36 -12.58 -13.50
CA ILE A 319 5.31 -11.56 -13.57
C ILE A 319 5.42 -10.75 -14.86
N ARG A 320 6.63 -10.30 -15.20
CA ARG A 320 6.87 -9.51 -16.43
C ARG A 320 6.47 -10.28 -17.69
N ARG A 321 6.81 -11.56 -17.80
CA ARG A 321 6.41 -12.39 -18.95
C ARG A 321 4.88 -12.46 -19.08
N HIS A 322 4.15 -12.58 -17.98
CA HIS A 322 2.68 -12.55 -18.02
C HIS A 322 2.15 -11.18 -18.45
N ILE A 323 2.69 -10.07 -17.92
CA ILE A 323 2.30 -8.71 -18.30
C ILE A 323 2.50 -8.49 -19.81
N VAL A 324 3.66 -8.85 -20.35
CA VAL A 324 3.97 -8.71 -21.78
C VAL A 324 3.04 -9.56 -22.64
N THR A 325 2.88 -10.85 -22.29
CA THR A 325 1.97 -11.76 -23.01
C THR A 325 0.53 -11.23 -23.03
N MET A 326 0.08 -10.62 -21.94
CA MET A 326 -1.25 -10.02 -21.85
C MET A 326 -1.37 -8.79 -22.76
N LYS A 327 -0.36 -7.91 -22.78
CA LYS A 327 -0.33 -6.72 -23.67
C LYS A 327 -0.39 -7.12 -25.14
N ASP A 328 0.38 -8.12 -25.55
CA ASP A 328 0.43 -8.59 -26.94
C ASP A 328 -0.93 -9.10 -27.43
N ARG A 329 -1.69 -9.78 -26.57
CA ARG A 329 -3.06 -10.24 -26.87
C ARG A 329 -4.04 -9.08 -27.12
N PHE A 330 -3.84 -7.95 -26.45
CA PHE A 330 -4.71 -6.78 -26.60
C PHE A 330 -4.28 -5.84 -27.74
N SER A 331 -3.01 -5.87 -28.17
CA SER A 331 -2.55 -5.12 -29.36
C SER A 331 -2.99 -5.75 -30.68
N ASP A 332 -3.22 -7.06 -30.72
CA ASP A 332 -3.61 -7.80 -31.93
C ASP A 332 -5.12 -7.79 -32.22
N THR A 333 -5.92 -7.09 -31.40
CA THR A 333 -7.35 -6.92 -31.69
C THR A 333 -7.50 -5.67 -32.57
N PRO A 334 -7.78 -5.79 -33.89
CA PRO A 334 -8.03 -4.61 -34.70
C PRO A 334 -9.25 -3.91 -34.11
N PHE A 335 -9.06 -2.69 -33.61
CA PHE A 335 -10.15 -1.78 -33.28
C PHE A 335 -11.09 -1.77 -34.49
N ALA A 336 -12.31 -2.27 -34.31
CA ALA A 336 -13.37 -2.09 -35.28
C ALA A 336 -13.53 -0.58 -35.47
N SER A 337 -13.02 -0.10 -36.60
CA SER A 337 -13.09 1.27 -37.05
C SER A 337 -14.55 1.70 -37.15
N ASP A 338 -14.80 2.93 -36.70
CA ASP A 338 -15.88 3.82 -37.10
C ASP A 338 -17.09 3.16 -37.76
N GLN A 339 -18.06 2.74 -36.95
CA GLN A 339 -19.45 2.84 -37.41
C GLN A 339 -19.93 4.27 -37.13
N SER A 340 -19.85 5.06 -38.20
CA SER A 340 -20.52 6.36 -38.33
C SER A 340 -21.96 6.27 -37.82
N ILE A 341 -22.25 7.02 -36.77
CA ILE A 341 -23.63 7.34 -36.40
C ILE A 341 -24.17 8.25 -37.52
N ARG A 342 -25.18 7.75 -38.23
CA ARG A 342 -26.11 8.57 -39.03
C ARG A 342 -27.34 8.89 -38.22
#